data_AF-A0A2C5WQA9-F1
#
_entry.id   AF-A0A2C5WQA9-F1
#
_cell.length_a   1.000
_cell.length_b   1.000
_cell.length_c   1.000
_cell.angle_alpha   90.00
_cell.angle_beta   90.00
_cell.angle_gamma   90.00
#
_symmetry.space_group_name_H-M   'P 1'
#
loop_
_entity.id
_entity.type
_entity.pdbx_description
1 polymer ?
#
loop_
_entity_poly.entity_id
_entity_poly.type
_entity_poly.pdbx_seq_one_letter_code
_entity_poly.pdbx_strand_id
1 'polypeptide(L)'
;MIRNLKGAEVLYLFKDLEEEELKNAMDVEKNEQQKAKDASVALNLIHAGLDETAIRYLKSISDVSKCWKLLKQRYQISESSRHAAMMTEIHQEMKWKEGDRMLPKWLEIRNMVGQFTEFEKIIEDSDTTCIFSRFAATLWTYHLPPPLAAKLNHHLMTSNAKWTDIMSRIDSEIPSIPRAQLRSQQKVNENQVPNQPRTEQTQQRHKIKCHFCEKIGHRESECRGKKAWEQRRVAANMSQLDKDKSSEE
;
A
#
# COMPACT_ATOMS: atom_id res chain seq x y z
N MET A 1 -15.05 5.82 15.01
CA MET A 1 -16.42 5.94 14.44
C MET A 1 -17.36 4.90 15.04
N ILE A 2 -17.10 3.59 14.87
CA ILE A 2 -17.97 2.50 15.37
C ILE A 2 -18.20 2.56 16.89
N ARG A 3 -17.17 2.89 17.69
CA ARG A 3 -17.32 3.12 19.14
C ARG A 3 -18.35 4.20 19.50
N ASN A 4 -18.48 5.26 18.70
CA ASN A 4 -19.44 6.34 18.94
C ASN A 4 -20.85 5.93 18.54
N LEU A 5 -20.99 5.16 17.44
CA LEU A 5 -22.27 4.56 17.03
C LEU A 5 -22.77 3.54 18.07
N LYS A 6 -21.84 2.77 18.67
CA LYS A 6 -22.13 1.86 19.79
C LYS A 6 -22.60 2.62 21.03
N GLY A 7 -21.90 3.69 21.41
CA GLY A 7 -22.27 4.52 22.57
C GLY A 7 -23.60 5.27 22.40
N ALA A 8 -24.06 5.48 21.16
CA ALA A 8 -25.36 6.08 20.86
C ALA A 8 -26.49 5.05 20.66
N GLU A 9 -26.21 3.74 20.82
CA GLU A 9 -27.21 2.66 20.68
C GLU A 9 -27.92 2.61 19.31
N VAL A 10 -27.23 3.04 18.25
CA VAL A 10 -27.77 3.11 16.87
C VAL A 10 -27.25 2.00 15.95
N LEU A 11 -26.48 1.04 16.47
CA LEU A 11 -25.87 -0.04 15.65
C LEU A 11 -26.89 -0.93 14.96
N TYR A 12 -28.11 -1.08 15.50
CA TYR A 12 -29.18 -1.88 14.91
C TYR A 12 -29.59 -1.37 13.50
N LEU A 13 -29.32 -0.10 13.17
CA LEU A 13 -29.56 0.49 11.84
C LEU A 13 -28.65 -0.07 10.74
N PHE A 14 -27.65 -0.88 11.12
CA PHE A 14 -26.63 -1.42 10.24
C PHE A 14 -26.64 -2.95 10.18
N LYS A 15 -27.68 -3.60 10.74
CA LYS A 15 -27.75 -5.07 10.87
C LYS A 15 -27.71 -5.83 9.54
N ASP A 16 -28.14 -5.21 8.46
CA ASP A 16 -28.14 -5.79 7.11
C ASP A 16 -26.77 -5.67 6.41
N LEU A 17 -25.71 -5.34 7.17
CA LEU A 17 -24.34 -5.30 6.70
C LEU A 17 -23.57 -6.53 7.17
N GLU A 18 -22.85 -7.18 6.25
CA GLU A 18 -22.09 -8.42 6.48
C GLU A 18 -20.79 -8.23 7.29
N GLU A 19 -20.72 -7.22 8.15
CA GLU A 19 -19.49 -6.82 8.86
C GLU A 19 -19.45 -7.43 10.27
N GLU A 20 -18.41 -8.21 10.59
CA GLU A 20 -18.23 -8.88 11.89
C GLU A 20 -18.41 -7.96 13.10
N GLU A 21 -17.97 -6.69 12.99
CA GLU A 21 -18.10 -5.68 14.04
C GLU A 21 -19.55 -5.18 14.24
N LEU A 22 -20.42 -5.36 13.25
CA LEU A 22 -21.83 -4.95 13.22
C LEU A 22 -22.80 -6.15 13.36
N LYS A 23 -22.32 -7.39 13.13
CA LYS A 23 -23.08 -8.64 13.35
C LYS A 23 -23.60 -8.79 14.78
N ASN A 24 -22.97 -8.13 15.74
CA ASN A 24 -23.35 -8.14 17.16
C ASN A 24 -24.36 -7.04 17.54
N ALA A 25 -24.91 -6.28 16.58
CA ALA A 25 -25.93 -5.28 16.86
C ALA A 25 -27.23 -5.99 17.30
N MET A 26 -27.69 -5.71 18.51
CA MET A 26 -28.95 -6.26 19.03
C MET A 26 -30.14 -5.80 18.20
N ASP A 27 -31.11 -6.69 17.95
CA ASP A 27 -32.42 -6.29 17.46
C ASP A 27 -33.12 -5.46 18.53
N VAL A 28 -33.47 -4.22 18.19
CA VAL A 28 -34.21 -3.32 19.09
C VAL A 28 -35.54 -2.99 18.43
N GLU A 29 -36.64 -3.38 19.08
CA GLU A 29 -37.97 -2.93 18.67
C GLU A 29 -38.11 -1.43 18.94
N LYS A 30 -38.07 -0.66 17.86
CA LYS A 30 -38.27 0.79 17.87
C LYS A 30 -39.37 1.17 16.89
N ASN A 31 -40.17 2.16 17.25
CA ASN A 31 -41.17 2.73 16.34
C ASN A 31 -40.50 3.58 15.24
N GLU A 32 -41.24 3.90 14.18
CA GLU A 32 -40.70 4.62 13.02
C GLU A 32 -40.17 6.02 13.35
N GLN A 33 -40.78 6.73 14.30
CA GLN A 33 -40.28 8.03 14.75
C GLN A 33 -38.94 7.93 15.47
N GLN A 34 -38.76 6.90 16.29
CA GLN A 34 -37.50 6.65 16.99
C GLN A 34 -36.42 6.21 15.99
N LYS A 35 -36.75 5.36 15.02
CA LYS A 35 -35.84 4.99 13.93
C LYS A 35 -35.37 6.20 13.12
N ALA A 36 -36.27 7.13 12.80
CA ALA A 36 -35.92 8.35 12.08
C ALA A 36 -34.97 9.27 12.87
N LYS A 37 -35.19 9.40 14.20
CA LYS A 37 -34.29 10.14 15.09
C LYS A 37 -32.92 9.49 15.16
N ASP A 38 -32.88 8.18 15.38
CA ASP A 38 -31.64 7.42 15.48
C ASP A 38 -30.84 7.45 14.17
N ALA A 39 -31.53 7.41 13.03
CA ALA A 39 -30.91 7.56 11.71
C ALA A 39 -30.25 8.94 11.52
N SER A 40 -30.91 10.01 11.97
CA SER A 40 -30.34 11.36 11.95
C SER A 40 -29.09 11.46 12.85
N VAL A 41 -29.15 10.87 14.05
CA VAL A 41 -27.99 10.81 14.96
C VAL A 41 -26.83 10.05 14.32
N ALA A 42 -27.09 8.90 13.72
CA ALA A 42 -26.06 8.09 13.05
C ALA A 42 -25.43 8.84 11.87
N LEU A 43 -26.21 9.52 11.03
CA LEU A 43 -25.68 10.32 9.92
C LEU A 43 -24.81 11.48 10.41
N ASN A 44 -25.22 12.17 11.47
CA ASN A 44 -24.42 13.25 12.04
C ASN A 44 -23.09 12.74 12.59
N LEU A 45 -23.09 11.59 13.27
CA LEU A 45 -21.88 10.94 13.76
C LEU A 45 -20.96 10.48 12.63
N ILE A 46 -21.52 9.99 11.52
CA ILE A 46 -20.77 9.64 10.32
C ILE A 46 -20.16 10.92 9.71
N HIS A 47 -20.95 11.96 9.47
CA HIS A 47 -20.49 13.22 8.87
C HIS A 47 -19.40 13.90 9.69
N ALA A 48 -19.46 13.85 11.02
CA ALA A 48 -18.43 14.41 11.89
C ALA A 48 -17.04 13.78 11.68
N GLY A 49 -16.97 12.56 11.16
CA GLY A 49 -15.73 11.84 10.87
C GLY A 49 -15.23 11.98 9.42
N LEU A 50 -15.91 12.75 8.57
CA LEU A 50 -15.63 12.84 7.13
C LEU A 50 -15.07 14.21 6.74
N ASP A 51 -14.28 14.23 5.67
CA ASP A 51 -13.87 15.49 5.04
C ASP A 51 -14.99 16.08 4.16
N GLU A 52 -14.88 17.38 3.83
CA GLU A 52 -15.88 18.08 3.00
C GLU A 52 -16.14 17.42 1.64
N THR A 53 -15.16 16.71 1.09
CA THR A 53 -15.29 16.03 -0.20
C THR A 53 -16.17 14.79 -0.06
N ALA A 54 -15.97 14.01 1.00
CA ALA A 54 -16.79 12.86 1.33
C ALA A 54 -18.21 13.27 1.76
N ILE A 55 -18.35 14.36 2.52
CA ILE A 55 -19.68 14.93 2.87
C ILE A 55 -20.42 15.33 1.59
N ARG A 56 -19.74 15.99 0.63
CA ARG A 56 -20.34 16.39 -0.65
C ARG A 56 -20.78 15.17 -1.48
N TYR A 57 -19.98 14.10 -1.49
CA TYR A 57 -20.30 12.85 -2.17
C TYR A 57 -21.57 12.17 -1.62
N LEU A 58 -21.87 12.38 -0.33
CA LEU A 58 -23.01 11.78 0.36
C LEU A 58 -24.22 12.70 0.51
N LYS A 59 -24.16 13.94 0.02
CA LYS A 59 -25.11 15.02 0.33
C LYS A 59 -26.59 14.68 0.06
N SER A 60 -26.88 13.74 -0.83
CA SER A 60 -28.24 13.31 -1.18
C SER A 60 -28.70 12.00 -0.53
N ILE A 61 -27.87 11.39 0.33
CA ILE A 61 -28.14 10.09 0.95
C ILE A 61 -28.68 10.31 2.37
N SER A 62 -29.96 10.02 2.58
CA SER A 62 -30.61 10.04 3.90
C SER A 62 -30.67 8.66 4.57
N ASP A 63 -30.30 7.60 3.84
CA ASP A 63 -30.28 6.23 4.35
C ASP A 63 -28.88 5.91 4.91
N VAL A 64 -28.82 5.59 6.20
CA VAL A 64 -27.56 5.36 6.93
C VAL A 64 -26.82 4.12 6.42
N SER A 65 -27.55 3.05 6.11
CA SER A 65 -26.99 1.82 5.58
C SER A 65 -26.42 2.01 4.17
N LYS A 66 -27.13 2.75 3.32
CA LYS A 66 -26.66 3.14 1.98
C LYS A 66 -25.46 4.08 2.05
N CYS A 67 -25.47 5.04 2.98
CA CYS A 67 -24.35 5.93 3.26
C CYS A 67 -23.10 5.12 3.61
N TRP A 68 -23.22 4.16 4.53
CA TRP A 68 -22.13 3.29 4.92
C TRP A 68 -21.59 2.43 3.77
N LYS A 69 -22.47 1.80 2.97
CA LYS A 69 -22.06 1.03 1.78
C LYS A 69 -21.29 1.88 0.77
N LEU A 70 -21.73 3.12 0.53
CA LEU A 70 -21.05 4.04 -0.39
C LEU A 70 -19.71 4.53 0.17
N LEU A 71 -19.63 4.78 1.48
CA LEU A 71 -18.39 5.10 2.16
C LEU A 71 -17.40 3.96 2.06
N LYS A 72 -17.85 2.73 2.30
CA LYS A 72 -17.06 1.52 2.11
C LYS A 72 -16.56 1.46 0.69
N GLN A 73 -17.41 1.54 -0.33
CA GLN A 73 -16.96 1.54 -1.73
C GLN A 73 -15.97 2.65 -2.06
N ARG A 74 -16.17 3.86 -1.50
CA ARG A 74 -15.30 5.01 -1.72
C ARG A 74 -13.92 4.84 -1.06
N TYR A 75 -13.88 4.24 0.12
CA TYR A 75 -12.64 4.06 0.90
C TYR A 75 -12.01 2.68 0.77
N GLN A 76 -12.73 1.71 0.21
CA GLN A 76 -12.25 0.40 -0.15
C GLN A 76 -11.22 0.61 -1.26
N ILE A 77 -9.96 0.48 -0.87
CA ILE A 77 -8.87 0.37 -1.84
C ILE A 77 -9.21 -0.88 -2.64
N SER A 78 -9.44 -0.73 -3.95
CA SER A 78 -9.66 -1.89 -4.80
C SER A 78 -8.53 -2.88 -4.59
N GLU A 79 -8.82 -4.18 -4.60
CA GLU A 79 -7.77 -5.20 -4.42
C GLU A 79 -6.62 -4.97 -5.41
N SER A 80 -6.93 -4.58 -6.64
CA SER A 80 -5.92 -4.18 -7.64
C SER A 80 -5.03 -3.02 -7.18
N SER A 81 -5.60 -1.99 -6.53
CA SER A 81 -4.81 -0.87 -6.00
C SER A 81 -3.98 -1.29 -4.79
N ARG A 82 -4.51 -2.17 -3.94
CA ARG A 82 -3.77 -2.75 -2.80
C ARG A 82 -2.59 -3.57 -3.31
N HIS A 83 -2.82 -4.44 -4.30
CA HIS A 83 -1.78 -5.24 -4.93
C HIS A 83 -0.73 -4.36 -5.61
N ALA A 84 -1.14 -3.31 -6.32
CA ALA A 84 -0.20 -2.36 -6.94
C ALA A 84 0.68 -1.62 -5.90
N ALA A 85 0.10 -1.22 -4.76
CA ALA A 85 0.84 -0.60 -3.67
C ALA A 85 1.85 -1.58 -3.05
N MET A 86 1.40 -2.80 -2.71
CA MET A 86 2.25 -3.84 -2.15
C MET A 86 3.38 -4.25 -3.10
N MET A 87 3.12 -4.37 -4.40
CA MET A 87 4.17 -4.61 -5.40
C MET A 87 5.18 -3.46 -5.46
N THR A 88 4.75 -2.22 -5.26
CA THR A 88 5.65 -1.07 -5.18
C THR A 88 6.56 -1.17 -3.95
N GLU A 89 6.02 -1.59 -2.81
CA GLU A 89 6.79 -1.81 -1.58
C GLU A 89 7.78 -2.95 -1.73
N ILE A 90 7.37 -4.08 -2.31
CA ILE A 90 8.26 -5.22 -2.62
C ILE A 90 9.42 -4.79 -3.52
N HIS A 91 9.15 -4.04 -4.60
CA HIS A 91 10.21 -3.52 -5.47
C HIS A 91 11.16 -2.55 -4.75
N GLN A 92 10.67 -1.77 -3.78
CA GLN A 92 11.53 -0.91 -2.98
C GLN A 92 12.40 -1.71 -2.02
N GLU A 93 11.85 -2.76 -1.41
CA GLU A 93 12.61 -3.64 -0.54
C GLU A 93 13.67 -4.42 -1.32
N MET A 94 13.38 -4.83 -2.55
CA MET A 94 14.35 -5.51 -3.42
C MET A 94 15.59 -4.66 -3.75
N LYS A 95 15.50 -3.33 -3.70
CA LYS A 95 16.65 -2.46 -3.99
C LYS A 95 17.74 -2.64 -2.95
N TRP A 96 18.96 -2.89 -3.44
CA TRP A 96 20.14 -3.00 -2.60
C TRP A 96 20.68 -1.64 -2.14
N LYS A 97 21.00 -1.53 -0.85
CA LYS A 97 21.65 -0.38 -0.21
C LYS A 97 22.92 -0.82 0.51
N GLU A 98 23.82 0.13 0.78
CA GLU A 98 25.02 -0.16 1.56
C GLU A 98 24.63 -0.56 2.99
N GLY A 99 25.22 -1.64 3.49
CA GLY A 99 24.90 -2.22 4.81
C GLY A 99 23.77 -3.26 4.78
N ASP A 100 23.11 -3.45 3.64
CA ASP A 100 22.10 -4.49 3.48
C ASP A 100 22.70 -5.90 3.63
N ARG A 101 21.84 -6.82 4.06
CA ARG A 101 22.10 -8.27 4.12
C ARG A 101 21.00 -9.02 3.37
N MET A 102 21.38 -10.12 2.73
CA MET A 102 20.50 -10.97 1.93
C MET A 102 19.41 -11.62 2.79
N LEU A 103 19.76 -12.22 3.94
CA LEU A 103 18.77 -12.97 4.72
C LEU A 103 17.64 -12.06 5.26
N PRO A 104 17.92 -10.92 5.93
CA PRO A 104 16.85 -10.06 6.44
C PRO A 104 15.94 -9.54 5.34
N LYS A 105 16.50 -9.13 4.20
CA LYS A 105 15.71 -8.63 3.06
C LYS A 105 14.88 -9.74 2.42
N TRP A 106 15.42 -10.94 2.32
CA TRP A 106 14.67 -12.11 1.84
C TRP A 106 13.47 -12.40 2.72
N LEU A 107 13.65 -12.40 4.05
CA LEU A 107 12.56 -12.64 5.00
C LEU A 107 11.48 -11.56 4.91
N GLU A 108 11.88 -10.30 4.73
CA GLU A 108 10.95 -9.18 4.58
C GLU A 108 10.17 -9.25 3.25
N ILE A 109 10.85 -9.51 2.13
CA ILE A 109 10.21 -9.73 0.82
C ILE A 109 9.23 -10.91 0.90
N ARG A 110 9.66 -12.03 1.50
CA ARG A 110 8.79 -13.18 1.73
C ARG A 110 7.56 -12.80 2.54
N ASN A 111 7.73 -12.06 3.63
CA ASN A 111 6.63 -11.65 4.49
C ASN A 111 5.63 -10.77 3.74
N MET A 112 6.12 -9.80 2.95
CA MET A 112 5.26 -8.97 2.09
C MET A 112 4.51 -9.79 1.04
N VAL A 113 5.18 -10.74 0.37
CA VAL A 113 4.49 -11.61 -0.62
C VAL A 113 3.51 -12.57 0.07
N GLY A 114 3.79 -12.99 1.31
CA GLY A 114 2.86 -13.80 2.10
C GLY A 114 1.56 -13.08 2.48
N GLN A 115 1.50 -11.76 2.42
CA GLN A 115 0.26 -11.00 2.68
C GLN A 115 -0.78 -11.12 1.55
N PHE A 116 -0.39 -11.63 0.38
CA PHE A 116 -1.35 -12.06 -0.62
C PHE A 116 -1.90 -13.42 -0.21
N THR A 117 -3.21 -13.50 -0.04
CA THR A 117 -3.95 -14.71 0.36
C THR A 117 -3.64 -15.93 -0.52
N GLU A 118 -3.31 -15.70 -1.78
CA GLU A 118 -2.95 -16.70 -2.78
C GLU A 118 -1.53 -17.26 -2.58
N PHE A 119 -0.69 -16.58 -1.79
CA PHE A 119 0.72 -16.92 -1.58
C PHE A 119 1.09 -17.20 -0.11
N GLU A 120 0.19 -16.92 0.84
CA GLU A 120 0.39 -17.03 2.30
C GLU A 120 1.08 -18.34 2.73
N LYS A 121 0.65 -19.47 2.17
CA LYS A 121 1.16 -20.81 2.53
C LYS A 121 2.35 -21.29 1.69
N ILE A 122 2.65 -20.61 0.59
CA ILE A 122 3.53 -21.17 -0.46
C ILE A 122 4.99 -20.77 -0.26
N ILE A 123 5.25 -19.65 0.44
CA ILE A 123 6.59 -19.08 0.56
C ILE A 123 7.24 -19.43 1.91
N GLU A 124 6.46 -19.86 2.90
CA GLU A 124 6.99 -20.26 4.20
C GLU A 124 7.96 -21.43 4.06
N ASP A 125 9.22 -21.21 4.46
CA ASP A 125 10.31 -22.22 4.46
C ASP A 125 10.57 -22.91 3.11
N SER A 126 10.22 -22.23 2.01
CA SER A 126 10.41 -22.75 0.66
C SER A 126 11.90 -22.94 0.31
N ASP A 127 12.18 -24.00 -0.45
CA ASP A 127 13.47 -24.25 -1.09
C ASP A 127 13.48 -23.75 -2.54
N THR A 128 14.62 -23.92 -3.20
CA THR A 128 14.82 -23.54 -4.61
C THR A 128 13.94 -24.29 -5.62
N THR A 129 13.17 -25.30 -5.21
CA THR A 129 12.21 -26.02 -6.08
C THR A 129 10.86 -25.31 -6.16
N CYS A 130 10.51 -24.48 -5.18
CA CYS A 130 9.25 -23.73 -5.18
C CYS A 130 9.25 -22.64 -6.27
N ILE A 131 8.36 -22.77 -7.25
CA ILE A 131 8.31 -21.87 -8.42
C ILE A 131 8.13 -20.38 -8.05
N PHE A 132 7.33 -20.07 -7.02
CA PHE A 132 7.11 -18.69 -6.58
C PHE A 132 8.35 -18.10 -5.92
N SER A 133 9.03 -18.87 -5.08
CA SER A 133 10.30 -18.46 -4.48
C SER A 133 11.38 -18.24 -5.54
N ARG A 134 11.41 -19.07 -6.60
CA ARG A 134 12.28 -18.89 -7.77
C ARG A 134 11.95 -17.61 -8.52
N PHE A 135 10.67 -17.29 -8.75
CA PHE A 135 10.25 -16.05 -9.38
C PHE A 135 10.67 -14.82 -8.56
N ALA A 136 10.45 -14.84 -7.25
CA ALA A 136 10.84 -13.75 -6.36
C ALA A 136 12.36 -13.54 -6.35
N ALA A 137 13.15 -14.62 -6.20
CA ALA A 137 14.60 -14.56 -6.24
C ALA A 137 15.14 -14.13 -7.61
N THR A 138 14.55 -14.61 -8.71
CA THR A 138 14.91 -14.18 -10.08
C THR A 138 14.64 -12.70 -10.25
N LEU A 139 13.46 -12.20 -9.84
CA LEU A 139 13.13 -10.78 -9.88
C LEU A 139 14.13 -9.96 -9.05
N TRP A 140 14.50 -10.46 -7.88
CA TRP A 140 15.43 -9.76 -7.00
C TRP A 140 16.82 -9.59 -7.61
N THR A 141 17.29 -10.55 -8.43
CA THR A 141 18.61 -10.44 -9.09
C THR A 141 18.78 -9.16 -9.92
N TYR A 142 17.71 -8.61 -10.48
CA TYR A 142 17.72 -7.35 -11.24
C TYR A 142 17.96 -6.10 -10.36
N HIS A 143 17.80 -6.24 -9.04
CA HIS A 143 17.95 -5.15 -8.08
C HIS A 143 19.22 -5.28 -7.22
N LEU A 144 20.01 -6.33 -7.44
CA LEU A 144 21.26 -6.60 -6.71
C LEU A 144 22.49 -6.09 -7.48
N PRO A 145 23.58 -5.73 -6.78
CA PRO A 145 24.88 -5.54 -7.40
C PRO A 145 25.33 -6.79 -8.15
N PRO A 146 26.09 -6.67 -9.27
CA PRO A 146 26.45 -7.79 -10.11
C PRO A 146 27.08 -9.00 -9.37
N PRO A 147 27.99 -8.82 -8.39
CA PRO A 147 28.55 -9.96 -7.66
C PRO A 147 27.51 -10.75 -6.86
N LEU A 148 26.53 -10.05 -6.25
CA LEU A 148 25.47 -10.68 -5.47
C LEU A 148 24.42 -11.32 -6.38
N ALA A 149 24.05 -10.64 -7.47
CA ALA A 149 23.18 -11.20 -8.49
C ALA A 149 23.76 -12.51 -9.06
N ALA A 150 25.06 -12.55 -9.34
CA ALA A 150 25.74 -13.74 -9.84
C ALA A 150 25.71 -14.90 -8.83
N LYS A 151 25.97 -14.63 -7.55
CA LYS A 151 25.87 -15.66 -6.48
C LYS A 151 24.45 -16.19 -6.35
N LEU A 152 23.44 -15.31 -6.31
CA LEU A 152 22.04 -15.70 -6.22
C LEU A 152 21.60 -16.52 -7.44
N ASN A 153 21.99 -16.10 -8.66
CA ASN A 153 21.72 -16.83 -9.89
C ASN A 153 22.40 -18.20 -9.92
N HIS A 154 23.62 -18.33 -9.39
CA HIS A 154 24.28 -19.62 -9.27
C HIS A 154 23.45 -20.59 -8.42
N HIS A 155 22.96 -20.14 -7.25
CA HIS A 155 22.11 -20.96 -6.39
C HIS A 155 20.76 -21.30 -7.04
N LEU A 156 20.14 -20.36 -7.77
CA LEU A 156 18.92 -20.62 -8.55
C LEU A 156 19.08 -21.78 -9.54
N MET A 157 20.27 -21.94 -10.13
CA MET A 157 20.52 -22.94 -11.17
C MET A 157 21.06 -24.27 -10.64
N THR A 158 21.69 -24.29 -9.47
CA THR A 158 22.53 -25.43 -9.05
C THR A 158 22.17 -26.02 -7.69
N SER A 159 21.41 -25.31 -6.86
CA SER A 159 21.14 -25.72 -5.49
C SER A 159 19.73 -26.29 -5.34
N ASN A 160 19.60 -27.32 -4.50
CA ASN A 160 18.35 -27.81 -3.92
C ASN A 160 18.43 -27.61 -2.40
N ALA A 161 18.29 -26.36 -1.95
CA ALA A 161 18.45 -26.00 -0.55
C ALA A 161 17.43 -24.93 -0.14
N LYS A 162 17.22 -24.80 1.16
CA LYS A 162 16.34 -23.76 1.71
C LYS A 162 16.88 -22.38 1.39
N TRP A 163 15.99 -21.46 1.06
CA TRP A 163 16.39 -20.09 0.76
C TRP A 163 17.07 -19.40 1.94
N THR A 164 16.63 -19.67 3.18
CA THR A 164 17.27 -19.12 4.39
C THR A 164 18.74 -19.51 4.49
N ASP A 165 19.08 -20.76 4.16
CA ASP A 165 20.47 -21.24 4.20
C ASP A 165 21.31 -20.62 3.08
N ILE A 166 20.73 -20.51 1.89
CA ILE A 166 21.37 -19.84 0.74
C ILE A 166 21.67 -18.38 1.08
N MET A 167 20.69 -17.63 1.57
CA MET A 167 20.87 -16.21 1.90
C MET A 167 21.87 -16.02 3.03
N SER A 168 21.84 -16.88 4.06
CA SER A 168 22.82 -16.85 5.15
C SER A 168 24.25 -17.11 4.67
N ARG A 169 24.42 -18.02 3.70
CA ARG A 169 25.72 -18.29 3.09
C ARG A 169 26.21 -17.12 2.25
N ILE A 170 25.34 -16.49 1.46
CA ILE A 170 25.73 -15.30 0.72
C ILE A 170 26.14 -14.19 1.71
N ASP A 171 25.38 -14.01 2.80
CA ASP A 171 25.69 -13.03 3.84
C ASP A 171 27.06 -13.23 4.49
N SER A 172 27.48 -14.47 4.74
CA SER A 172 28.82 -14.75 5.29
C SER A 172 29.95 -14.43 4.30
N GLU A 173 29.64 -14.42 3.00
CA GLU A 173 30.59 -14.09 1.94
C GLU A 173 30.63 -12.59 1.61
N ILE A 174 29.59 -11.80 1.95
CA ILE A 174 29.53 -10.35 1.67
C ILE A 174 30.79 -9.60 2.15
N PRO A 175 31.33 -9.82 3.37
CA PRO A 175 32.52 -9.11 3.84
C PRO A 175 33.76 -9.29 2.96
N SER A 176 33.81 -10.38 2.17
CA SER A 176 34.91 -10.65 1.23
C SER A 176 34.79 -9.91 -0.10
N ILE A 177 33.61 -9.34 -0.39
CA ILE A 177 33.36 -8.61 -1.65
C ILE A 177 33.82 -7.16 -1.48
N PRO A 178 34.65 -6.63 -2.39
CA PRO A 178 35.06 -5.23 -2.34
C PRO A 178 33.85 -4.29 -2.31
N ARG A 179 33.81 -3.38 -1.33
CA ARG A 179 32.68 -2.44 -1.15
C ARG A 179 32.35 -1.63 -2.41
N ALA A 180 33.35 -1.30 -3.22
CA ALA A 180 33.16 -0.62 -4.50
C ALA A 180 32.27 -1.39 -5.47
N GLN A 181 32.29 -2.73 -5.41
CA GLN A 181 31.47 -3.61 -6.25
C GLN A 181 30.06 -3.85 -5.67
N LEU A 182 29.85 -3.52 -4.39
CA LEU A 182 28.55 -3.59 -3.70
C LEU A 182 27.75 -2.29 -3.77
N ARG A 183 28.32 -1.23 -4.35
CA ARG A 183 27.58 0.01 -4.62
C ARG A 183 26.48 -0.28 -5.64
N SER A 184 25.27 0.18 -5.33
CA SER A 184 24.14 0.12 -6.26
C SER A 184 24.57 0.71 -7.60
N GLN A 185 24.15 0.09 -8.72
CA GLN A 185 24.38 0.65 -10.05
C GLN A 185 23.84 2.09 -10.12
N GLN A 186 24.73 3.06 -9.98
CA GLN A 186 24.54 4.41 -10.48
C GLN A 186 25.46 4.54 -11.70
N LYS A 187 24.82 4.61 -12.87
CA LYS A 187 25.34 4.89 -14.22
C LYS A 187 25.87 3.69 -15.02
N VAL A 188 25.01 3.19 -15.92
CA VAL A 188 25.42 2.75 -17.25
C VAL A 188 24.65 3.61 -18.27
N ASN A 189 25.38 4.54 -18.89
CA ASN A 189 25.12 5.29 -20.14
C ASN A 189 23.81 6.07 -20.32
N GLU A 190 23.86 7.36 -20.01
CA GLU A 190 23.00 8.40 -20.61
C GLU A 190 23.56 8.99 -21.91
N ASN A 191 24.70 8.53 -22.44
CA ASN A 191 25.25 9.02 -23.71
C ASN A 191 25.73 7.87 -24.58
N GLN A 192 24.86 7.43 -25.50
CA GLN A 192 25.15 7.08 -26.90
C GLN A 192 23.91 6.38 -27.49
N VAL A 193 22.96 7.18 -27.96
CA VAL A 193 21.98 6.74 -28.96
C VAL A 193 22.50 7.25 -30.31
N PRO A 194 22.77 6.37 -31.31
CA PRO A 194 22.99 6.80 -32.68
C PRO A 194 21.72 7.49 -33.20
N ASN A 195 21.88 8.68 -33.76
CA ASN A 195 20.82 9.47 -34.39
C ASN A 195 19.89 8.60 -35.25
N GLN A 196 18.66 8.40 -34.79
CA GLN A 196 17.52 8.06 -35.65
C GLN A 196 16.46 9.14 -35.49
N PRO A 197 15.83 9.59 -36.59
CA PRO A 197 14.92 10.72 -36.58
C PRO A 197 13.67 10.38 -35.77
N ARG A 198 13.41 11.26 -34.80
CA ARG A 198 12.26 11.27 -33.91
C ARG A 198 10.96 11.42 -34.70
N THR A 199 10.24 10.33 -34.91
CA THR A 199 8.81 10.39 -35.18
C THR A 199 8.11 10.66 -33.85
N GLU A 200 7.65 11.90 -33.69
CA GLU A 200 6.73 12.30 -32.63
C GLU A 200 5.40 11.55 -32.79
N GLN A 201 5.34 10.32 -32.27
CA GLN A 201 4.06 9.75 -31.88
C GLN A 201 3.76 10.24 -30.47
N THR A 202 3.11 11.40 -30.42
CA THR A 202 2.33 11.89 -29.30
C THR A 202 1.30 10.81 -28.95
N GLN A 203 1.70 9.83 -28.12
CA GLN A 203 0.76 8.91 -27.51
C GLN A 203 -0.26 9.75 -26.75
N GLN A 204 -1.45 9.85 -27.33
CA GLN A 204 -2.63 10.35 -26.65
C GLN A 204 -2.82 9.47 -25.40
N ARG A 205 -2.27 9.89 -24.27
CA ARG A 205 -2.66 9.36 -22.96
C ARG A 205 -4.16 9.56 -22.88
N HIS A 206 -4.93 8.47 -22.95
CA HIS A 206 -6.36 8.51 -22.73
C HIS A 206 -6.61 9.34 -21.46
N LYS A 207 -7.39 10.40 -21.63
CA LYS A 207 -7.73 11.36 -20.58
C LYS A 207 -8.55 10.66 -19.49
N ILE A 208 -7.86 9.94 -18.60
CA ILE A 208 -8.49 9.29 -17.45
C ILE A 208 -8.97 10.37 -16.49
N LYS A 209 -10.25 10.30 -16.11
CA LYS A 209 -10.84 11.14 -15.06
C LYS A 209 -10.52 10.50 -13.72
N CYS A 210 -9.89 11.24 -12.82
CA CYS A 210 -9.67 10.77 -11.45
C CYS A 210 -11.01 10.73 -10.71
N HIS A 211 -11.44 9.57 -10.20
CA HIS A 211 -12.69 9.46 -9.44
C HIS A 211 -12.62 10.10 -8.03
N PHE A 212 -11.41 10.40 -7.55
CA PHE A 212 -11.19 11.00 -6.24
C PHE A 212 -11.37 12.52 -6.22
N CYS A 213 -10.76 13.24 -7.17
CA CYS A 213 -10.86 14.71 -7.27
C CYS A 213 -11.56 15.22 -8.53
N GLU A 214 -12.07 14.30 -9.36
CA GLU A 214 -12.78 14.57 -10.61
C GLU A 214 -11.97 15.29 -11.71
N LYS A 215 -10.68 15.59 -11.48
CA LYS A 215 -9.80 16.18 -12.49
C LYS A 215 -9.27 15.13 -13.48
N ILE A 216 -9.09 15.56 -14.72
CA ILE A 216 -8.57 14.73 -15.81
C ILE A 216 -7.04 14.72 -15.77
N GLY A 217 -6.42 13.59 -16.13
CA GLY A 217 -4.98 13.52 -16.43
C GLY A 217 -4.10 12.90 -15.34
N HIS A 218 -4.69 12.31 -14.31
CA HIS A 218 -3.97 11.57 -13.26
C HIS A 218 -4.88 10.47 -12.68
N ARG A 219 -4.27 9.43 -12.10
CA ARG A 219 -4.98 8.32 -11.45
C ARG A 219 -5.36 8.69 -10.02
N GLU A 220 -6.34 7.99 -9.47
CA GLU A 220 -6.78 8.17 -8.09
C GLU A 220 -5.66 7.89 -7.06
N SER A 221 -4.79 6.91 -7.32
CA SER A 221 -3.62 6.62 -6.49
C SER A 221 -2.68 7.82 -6.36
N GLU A 222 -2.41 8.51 -7.48
CA GLU A 222 -1.57 9.72 -7.52
C GLU A 222 -2.23 10.87 -6.75
N CYS A 223 -3.55 10.97 -6.82
CA CYS A 223 -4.32 11.99 -6.10
C CYS A 223 -4.29 11.76 -4.58
N ARG A 224 -4.49 10.51 -4.14
CA ARG A 224 -4.45 10.12 -2.73
C ARG A 224 -3.05 10.32 -2.13
N GLY A 225 -2.00 9.94 -2.87
CA GLY A 225 -0.62 10.18 -2.46
C GLY A 225 -0.30 11.66 -2.27
N LYS A 226 -0.77 12.51 -3.19
CA LYS A 226 -0.57 13.97 -3.08
C LYS A 226 -1.31 14.59 -1.90
N LYS A 227 -2.56 14.19 -1.65
CA LYS A 227 -3.35 14.68 -0.50
C LYS A 227 -2.75 14.25 0.85
N ALA A 228 -2.27 13.01 0.95
CA ALA A 228 -1.58 12.51 2.14
C ALA A 228 -0.26 13.28 2.40
N TRP A 229 0.48 13.61 1.35
CA TRP A 229 1.68 14.42 1.45
C TRP A 229 1.39 15.87 1.85
N GLU A 230 0.34 16.49 1.28
CA GLU A 230 -0.11 17.84 1.66
C GLU A 230 -0.59 17.90 3.12
N GLN A 231 -1.31 16.90 3.61
CA GLN A 231 -1.74 16.83 5.02
C GLN A 231 -0.55 16.68 5.98
N ARG A 232 0.45 15.86 5.64
CA ARG A 232 1.69 15.76 6.43
C ARG A 232 2.47 17.08 6.45
N ARG A 233 2.51 17.79 5.33
CA ARG A 233 3.17 19.10 5.24
C ARG A 233 2.45 20.16 6.08
N VAL A 234 1.12 20.17 6.08
CA VAL A 234 0.33 21.10 6.91
C VAL A 234 0.50 20.78 8.40
N ALA A 235 0.47 19.49 8.79
CA ALA A 235 0.70 19.08 10.17
C ALA A 235 2.12 19.43 10.66
N ALA A 236 3.14 19.25 9.81
CA ALA A 236 4.51 19.63 10.11
C ALA A 236 4.67 21.15 10.29
N ASN A 237 4.04 21.95 9.41
CA ASN A 237 4.09 23.42 9.51
C ASN A 237 3.35 23.96 10.75
N MET A 238 2.22 23.36 11.13
CA MET A 238 1.49 23.70 12.36
C MET A 238 2.33 23.36 13.62
N SER A 239 2.96 22.19 13.64
CA SER A 239 3.85 21.80 14.74
C SER A 239 5.12 22.68 14.84
N GLN A 240 5.55 23.29 13.73
CA GLN A 240 6.66 24.24 13.73
C GLN A 240 6.22 25.59 14.33
N LEU A 241 5.04 26.09 13.96
CA LEU A 241 4.46 27.34 14.51
C LEU A 241 4.19 27.26 16.02
N ASP A 242 3.77 26.10 16.53
CA ASP A 242 3.57 25.91 17.98
C ASP A 242 4.89 25.84 18.77
N LYS A 243 5.99 25.41 18.13
CA LYS A 243 7.34 25.46 18.71
C LYS A 243 7.94 26.86 18.72
N ASP A 244 7.66 27.63 17.67
CA ASP A 244 8.15 29.01 17.58
C ASP A 244 7.43 29.92 18.59
N LYS A 245 6.15 29.66 18.89
CA LYS A 245 5.40 30.40 19.93
C LYS A 245 5.78 30.04 21.37
N SER A 246 6.28 28.83 21.61
CA SER A 246 6.71 28.38 22.94
C SER A 246 8.18 28.69 23.26
N SER A 247 8.88 29.35 22.33
CA SER A 247 10.25 29.84 22.52
C SER A 247 10.34 31.37 22.62
N GLU A 248 9.20 32.08 22.60
CA GLU A 248 9.09 33.53 22.84
C GLU A 248 8.50 33.91 24.21
N GLU A 249 8.31 32.94 25.13
CA GLU A 249 8.01 33.15 26.57
C GLU A 249 9.21 32.76 27.44
#